data_AF-A0A2W6JG89-F1
#
_entry.id   AF-A0A2W6JG89-F1
#
_cell.length_a   1.000
_cell.length_b   1.000
_cell.length_c   1.000
_cell.angle_alpha   90.00
_cell.angle_beta   90.00
_cell.angle_gamma   90.00
#
_symmetry.space_group_name_H-M   'P 1'
#
loop_
_entity.id
_entity.type
_entity.pdbx_description
1 polymer ?
#
loop_
_entity_poly.entity_id
_entity_poly.type
_entity_poly.pdbx_seq_one_letter_code
_entity_poly.pdbx_strand_id
1 'polypeptide(L)'
;MTTHAHVTTPATAIEVTKASSPVAAALSAMRRVDPASSVDGRQVRAWADTLLKALYTAQPVRWEYRHKDDHRPGCWMQADAGHVYAAHQRGLVVRALFETPRVPEPDKDHDFQRRVCTRCGMSEDWAGPDCFPPDKKVEPRSLLPFDPAWLVQPLQWLRDAPANLNAYDRRHRATQAAFLLEKLQAHIEECKKP
;
A
#
# COMPACT_ATOMS: atom_id res chain seq x y z
N MET A 1 -11.04 18.62 -26.96
CA MET A 1 -10.54 17.57 -27.86
C MET A 1 -9.16 17.17 -27.38
N THR A 2 -9.07 16.09 -26.61
CA THR A 2 -7.81 15.52 -26.12
C THR A 2 -7.24 14.62 -27.21
N THR A 3 -6.10 14.99 -27.76
CA THR A 3 -5.33 14.20 -28.71
C THR A 3 -4.78 12.96 -27.99
N HIS A 4 -5.38 11.80 -28.22
CA HIS A 4 -4.79 10.52 -27.87
C HIS A 4 -3.58 10.29 -28.80
N ALA A 5 -2.36 10.38 -28.26
CA ALA A 5 -1.17 10.03 -29.02
C ALA A 5 -1.21 8.52 -29.34
N HIS A 6 -1.17 8.18 -30.63
CA HIS A 6 -1.23 6.80 -31.09
C HIS A 6 0.13 6.12 -30.81
N VAL A 7 0.11 5.11 -29.94
CA VAL A 7 1.30 4.29 -29.65
C VAL A 7 1.52 3.32 -30.82
N THR A 8 2.69 3.39 -31.46
CA THR A 8 3.03 2.58 -32.65
C THR A 8 4.24 1.68 -32.47
N THR A 9 4.99 1.78 -31.37
CA THR A 9 6.13 0.89 -31.09
C THR A 9 6.29 0.59 -29.59
N PRO A 10 6.90 -0.55 -29.19
CA PRO A 10 7.17 -0.86 -27.78
C PRO A 10 8.00 0.21 -27.07
N ALA A 11 8.95 0.86 -27.76
CA ALA A 11 9.75 1.95 -27.21
C ALA A 11 8.93 3.23 -26.97
N THR A 12 7.99 3.56 -27.87
CA THR A 12 7.05 4.67 -27.64
C THR A 12 6.01 4.35 -26.57
N ALA A 13 5.60 3.08 -26.45
CA ALA A 13 4.78 2.62 -25.32
C ALA A 13 5.51 2.80 -23.98
N ILE A 14 6.81 2.47 -23.93
CA ILE A 14 7.65 2.63 -22.74
C ILE A 14 7.87 4.11 -22.38
N GLU A 15 8.13 4.99 -23.34
CA GLU A 15 8.31 6.42 -23.06
C GLU A 15 6.99 7.11 -22.65
N VAL A 16 5.85 6.72 -23.25
CA VAL A 16 4.53 7.21 -22.85
C VAL A 16 4.12 6.69 -21.46
N THR A 17 4.53 5.47 -21.10
CA THR A 17 4.23 4.87 -19.77
C THR A 17 5.21 5.29 -18.67
N LYS A 18 6.46 5.67 -18.99
CA LYS A 18 7.42 6.22 -18.02
C LYS A 18 6.93 7.52 -17.38
N ALA A 19 6.05 8.26 -18.06
CA ALA A 19 5.49 9.52 -17.59
C ALA A 19 4.05 9.42 -17.05
N SER A 20 3.37 8.27 -17.16
CA SER A 20 1.91 8.22 -16.96
C SER A 20 1.45 7.99 -15.52
N SER A 21 2.35 7.63 -14.59
CA SER A 21 2.00 7.48 -13.18
C SER A 21 2.60 8.60 -12.33
N PRO A 22 1.78 9.42 -11.65
CA PRO A 22 2.25 10.40 -10.66
C PRO A 22 3.19 9.78 -9.62
N VAL A 23 3.01 8.48 -9.30
CA VAL A 23 3.91 7.71 -8.43
C VAL A 23 5.29 7.52 -9.06
N ALA A 24 5.35 7.08 -10.32
CA ALA A 24 6.61 6.89 -11.04
C ALA A 24 7.37 8.22 -11.19
N ALA A 25 6.64 9.31 -11.43
CA ALA A 25 7.20 10.65 -11.48
C ALA A 25 7.77 11.10 -10.12
N ALA A 26 7.02 10.90 -9.03
CA ALA A 26 7.47 11.22 -7.67
C ALA A 26 8.72 10.41 -7.28
N LEU A 27 8.72 9.09 -7.51
CA LEU A 27 9.88 8.23 -7.23
C LEU A 27 11.09 8.59 -8.09
N SER A 28 10.89 8.92 -9.37
CA SER A 28 11.98 9.35 -10.26
C SER A 28 12.57 10.69 -9.80
N ALA A 29 11.73 11.63 -9.36
CA ALA A 29 12.18 12.90 -8.81
C ALA A 29 12.98 12.70 -7.52
N MET A 30 12.50 11.85 -6.60
CA MET A 30 13.22 11.50 -5.37
C MET A 30 14.58 10.86 -5.66
N ARG A 31 14.67 9.95 -6.63
CA ARG A 31 15.93 9.28 -7.02
C ARG A 31 16.97 10.21 -7.65
N ARG A 32 16.56 11.35 -8.19
CA ARG A 32 17.46 12.36 -8.78
C ARG A 32 18.02 13.33 -7.75
N VAL A 33 17.51 13.32 -6.53
CA VAL A 33 18.05 14.13 -5.43
C VAL A 33 19.44 13.61 -5.08
N ASP A 34 20.43 14.51 -5.06
CA ASP A 34 21.73 14.20 -4.49
C ASP A 34 21.58 14.04 -2.96
N PRO A 35 21.96 12.88 -2.38
CA PRO A 35 21.89 12.66 -0.93
C PRO A 35 22.63 13.71 -0.10
N ALA A 36 23.62 14.40 -0.67
CA ALA A 36 24.37 15.46 0.00
C ALA A 36 23.67 16.83 0.00
N SER A 37 22.56 16.96 -0.74
CA SER A 37 21.85 18.22 -0.94
C SER A 37 20.58 18.33 -0.09
N SER A 38 20.28 19.53 0.39
CA SER A 38 19.02 19.79 1.10
C SER A 38 17.86 19.90 0.10
N VAL A 39 16.74 19.25 0.43
CA VAL A 39 15.50 19.33 -0.36
C VAL A 39 14.51 20.22 0.37
N ASP A 40 13.80 21.07 -0.38
CA ASP A 40 12.76 21.91 0.17
C ASP A 40 11.62 21.06 0.79
N GLY A 41 11.19 21.44 1.99
CA GLY A 41 10.18 20.67 2.74
C GLY A 41 8.81 20.62 2.04
N ARG A 42 8.45 21.60 1.20
CA ARG A 42 7.22 21.55 0.40
C ARG A 42 7.33 20.52 -0.70
N GLN A 43 8.52 20.34 -1.27
CA GLN A 43 8.77 19.32 -2.28
C GLN A 43 8.70 17.91 -1.69
N VAL A 44 9.27 17.69 -0.50
CA VAL A 44 9.12 16.43 0.24
C VAL A 44 7.66 16.14 0.54
N ARG A 45 6.90 17.13 1.02
CA ARG A 45 5.46 16.99 1.29
C ARG A 45 4.67 16.64 0.03
N ALA A 46 4.95 17.28 -1.11
CA ALA A 46 4.27 16.99 -2.36
C ALA A 46 4.50 15.55 -2.84
N TRP A 47 5.72 15.01 -2.68
CA TRP A 47 5.99 13.60 -2.96
C TRP A 47 5.23 12.68 -2.01
N ALA A 48 5.25 12.96 -0.71
CA ALA A 48 4.52 12.17 0.29
C ALA A 48 3.02 12.15 0.00
N ASP A 49 2.41 13.31 -0.28
CA ASP A 49 0.98 13.41 -0.61
C ASP A 49 0.64 12.62 -1.88
N THR A 50 1.51 12.68 -2.89
CA THR A 50 1.33 11.92 -4.15
C THR A 50 1.36 10.42 -3.89
N LEU A 51 2.31 9.94 -3.09
CA LEU A 51 2.44 8.52 -2.74
C LEU A 51 1.28 8.05 -1.86
N LEU A 52 0.93 8.81 -0.82
CA LEU A 52 -0.19 8.50 0.07
C LEU A 52 -1.51 8.49 -0.69
N LYS A 53 -1.76 9.47 -1.55
CA LYS A 53 -2.96 9.51 -2.38
C LYS A 53 -3.02 8.28 -3.30
N ALA A 54 -1.92 7.91 -3.95
CA ALA A 54 -1.90 6.71 -4.77
C ALA A 54 -2.19 5.44 -3.96
N LEU A 55 -1.65 5.30 -2.75
CA LEU A 55 -1.84 4.13 -1.90
C LEU A 55 -3.26 4.02 -1.31
N TYR A 56 -3.85 5.14 -0.91
CA TYR A 56 -5.11 5.17 -0.17
C TYR A 56 -6.33 5.53 -1.02
N THR A 57 -6.16 6.10 -2.21
CA THR A 57 -7.26 6.46 -3.12
C THR A 57 -7.14 5.79 -4.49
N ALA A 58 -6.36 4.72 -4.61
CA ALA A 58 -6.30 3.93 -5.85
C ALA A 58 -7.71 3.47 -6.25
N GLN A 59 -8.09 3.74 -7.50
CA GLN A 59 -9.30 3.16 -8.09
C GLN A 59 -8.98 1.76 -8.64
N PRO A 60 -9.93 0.82 -8.56
CA PRO A 60 -9.79 -0.48 -9.22
C PRO A 60 -9.60 -0.29 -10.72
N VAL A 61 -8.59 -0.96 -11.28
CA VAL A 61 -8.32 -0.98 -12.71
C VAL A 61 -9.18 -2.03 -13.40
N ARG A 62 -9.46 -3.13 -12.69
CA ARG A 62 -10.34 -4.20 -13.17
C ARG A 62 -11.06 -4.84 -12.00
N TRP A 63 -12.31 -5.20 -12.21
CA TRP A 63 -13.06 -6.07 -11.31
C TRP A 63 -13.09 -7.48 -11.88
N GLU A 64 -12.99 -8.47 -11.02
CA GLU A 64 -13.13 -9.87 -11.38
C GLU A 64 -14.08 -10.57 -10.44
N TYR A 65 -14.75 -11.60 -10.93
CA TYR A 65 -15.62 -12.46 -10.14
C TYR A 65 -15.32 -13.93 -10.39
N ARG A 66 -15.72 -14.77 -9.45
CA ARG A 66 -15.82 -16.22 -9.60
C ARG A 66 -17.04 -16.72 -8.83
N HIS A 67 -17.50 -17.93 -9.14
CA HIS A 67 -18.48 -18.60 -8.28
C HIS A 67 -17.84 -18.99 -6.96
N LYS A 68 -18.59 -18.88 -5.86
CA LYS A 68 -18.09 -19.15 -4.49
C LYS A 68 -17.38 -20.49 -4.37
N ASP A 69 -17.95 -21.52 -5.01
CA ASP A 69 -17.48 -22.90 -4.92
C ASP A 69 -16.46 -23.29 -6.01
N ASP A 70 -16.13 -22.40 -6.96
CA ASP A 70 -15.17 -22.70 -8.01
C ASP A 70 -13.77 -22.21 -7.67
N HIS A 71 -12.86 -23.15 -7.37
CA HIS A 71 -11.48 -22.87 -6.94
C HIS A 71 -10.44 -23.24 -8.02
N ARG A 72 -10.87 -23.57 -9.24
CA ARG A 72 -9.95 -24.00 -10.30
C ARG A 72 -9.01 -22.87 -10.74
N PRO A 73 -7.78 -23.18 -11.18
CA PRO A 73 -6.92 -22.19 -11.82
C PRO A 73 -7.64 -21.51 -13.00
N GLY A 74 -7.63 -20.18 -13.04
CA GLY A 74 -8.33 -19.41 -14.09
C GLY A 74 -9.84 -19.24 -13.91
N CYS A 75 -10.42 -19.61 -12.77
CA CYS A 75 -11.86 -19.41 -12.47
C CYS A 75 -12.31 -17.95 -12.38
N TRP A 76 -11.37 -17.00 -12.38
CA TRP A 76 -11.66 -15.57 -12.31
C TRP A 76 -11.98 -15.01 -13.69
N MET A 77 -13.15 -14.39 -13.80
CA MET A 77 -13.62 -13.73 -15.01
C MET A 77 -13.77 -12.23 -14.75
N GLN A 78 -13.65 -11.42 -15.81
CA GLN A 78 -13.87 -9.98 -15.68
C GLN A 78 -15.32 -9.69 -15.26
N ALA A 79 -15.49 -8.88 -14.22
CA ALA A 79 -16.78 -8.48 -13.70
C ALA A 79 -17.22 -7.15 -14.33
N ASP A 80 -18.52 -7.03 -14.59
CA ASP A 80 -19.18 -5.76 -14.88
C ASP A 80 -19.92 -5.23 -13.64
N ALA A 81 -20.56 -4.07 -13.77
CA ALA A 81 -21.31 -3.46 -12.68
C ALA A 81 -22.43 -4.36 -12.12
N GLY A 82 -23.09 -5.17 -12.95
CA GLY A 82 -24.16 -6.07 -12.53
C GLY A 82 -23.65 -7.25 -11.70
N HIS A 83 -22.47 -7.78 -12.05
CA HIS A 83 -21.81 -8.83 -11.26
C HIS A 83 -21.35 -8.33 -9.90
N VAL A 84 -20.81 -7.11 -9.85
CA VAL A 84 -20.41 -6.47 -8.58
C VAL A 84 -21.65 -6.17 -7.72
N TYR A 85 -22.68 -5.58 -8.33
CA TYR A 85 -23.90 -5.17 -7.64
C TYR A 85 -24.66 -6.34 -7.01
N ALA A 86 -24.82 -7.45 -7.74
CA ALA A 86 -25.63 -8.58 -7.31
C ALA A 86 -24.78 -9.76 -6.79
N ALA A 87 -23.53 -9.52 -6.43
CA ALA A 87 -22.56 -10.57 -6.10
C ALA A 87 -23.06 -11.51 -5.01
N HIS A 88 -23.52 -10.95 -3.88
CA HIS A 88 -24.02 -11.70 -2.73
C HIS A 88 -25.23 -12.57 -3.10
N GLN A 89 -26.23 -11.98 -3.76
CA GLN A 89 -27.45 -12.68 -4.19
C GLN A 89 -27.17 -13.81 -5.19
N ARG A 90 -26.11 -13.68 -5.98
CA ARG A 90 -25.73 -14.62 -7.03
C ARG A 90 -24.64 -15.62 -6.60
N GLY A 91 -24.24 -15.62 -5.33
CA GLY A 91 -23.18 -16.51 -4.83
C GLY A 91 -21.83 -16.29 -5.52
N LEU A 92 -21.53 -15.03 -5.89
CA LEU A 92 -20.28 -14.65 -6.54
C LEU A 92 -19.31 -14.09 -5.50
N VAL A 93 -18.04 -14.46 -5.65
CA VAL A 93 -16.93 -13.80 -4.96
C VAL A 93 -16.33 -12.80 -5.93
N VAL A 94 -16.27 -11.55 -5.52
CA VAL A 94 -15.76 -10.43 -6.34
C VAL A 94 -14.45 -9.92 -5.76
N ARG A 95 -13.51 -9.56 -6.63
CA ARG A 95 -12.26 -8.88 -6.25
C ARG A 95 -12.01 -7.67 -7.14
N ALA A 96 -11.44 -6.63 -6.53
CA ALA A 96 -10.86 -5.51 -7.25
C ALA A 96 -9.36 -5.76 -7.49
N LEU A 97 -8.90 -5.51 -8.71
CA LEU A 97 -7.49 -5.49 -9.08
C LEU A 97 -7.03 -4.04 -9.25
N PHE A 98 -5.88 -3.73 -8.68
CA PHE A 98 -5.29 -2.41 -8.68
C PHE A 98 -3.95 -2.43 -9.41
N GLU A 99 -3.57 -1.31 -10.03
CA GLU A 99 -2.26 -1.13 -10.67
C GLU A 99 -1.11 -1.15 -9.66
N THR A 100 -1.37 -0.69 -8.44
CA THR A 100 -0.44 -0.73 -7.32
C THR A 100 -1.08 -1.49 -6.16
N PRO A 101 -0.31 -2.27 -5.36
CA PRO A 101 -0.85 -2.91 -4.18
C PRO A 101 -1.47 -1.86 -3.28
N ARG A 102 -2.78 -1.97 -3.04
CA ARG A 102 -3.45 -1.16 -2.02
C ARG A 102 -2.93 -1.60 -0.67
N VAL A 103 -2.77 -0.65 0.25
CA VAL A 103 -2.60 -1.01 1.67
C VAL A 103 -3.84 -1.84 2.04
N PRO A 104 -3.68 -3.09 2.52
CA PRO A 104 -4.80 -3.88 2.99
C PRO A 104 -5.52 -3.03 4.04
N GLU A 105 -6.78 -2.70 3.78
CA GLU A 105 -7.59 -2.12 4.84
C GLU A 105 -7.75 -3.18 5.92
N PRO A 106 -7.71 -2.79 7.21
CA PRO A 106 -7.89 -3.75 8.30
C PRO A 106 -9.18 -4.53 8.06
N ASP A 107 -9.10 -5.87 8.10
CA ASP A 107 -10.28 -6.73 8.05
C ASP A 107 -11.26 -6.27 9.14
N LYS A 108 -12.41 -5.74 8.70
CA LYS A 108 -13.46 -5.25 9.59
C LYS A 108 -14.76 -5.96 9.29
N ASP A 109 -15.15 -6.84 10.19
CA ASP A 109 -16.45 -7.50 10.10
C ASP A 109 -17.60 -6.50 10.31
N HIS A 110 -18.55 -6.57 9.38
CA HIS A 110 -19.88 -6.03 9.56
C HIS A 110 -20.64 -6.85 10.60
N ASP A 111 -21.42 -6.16 11.42
CA ASP A 111 -22.31 -6.78 12.39
C ASP A 111 -23.76 -6.52 11.95
N PHE A 112 -24.32 -7.46 11.18
CA PHE A 112 -25.65 -7.28 10.58
C PHE A 112 -26.77 -7.66 11.52
N GLN A 113 -27.69 -6.71 11.75
CA GLN A 113 -29.00 -6.98 12.35
C GLN A 113 -30.09 -6.45 11.42
N ARG A 114 -31.08 -7.29 11.12
CA ARG A 114 -32.18 -6.94 10.19
C ARG A 114 -31.68 -6.43 8.82
N ARG A 115 -30.59 -7.04 8.30
CA ARG A 115 -29.93 -6.69 7.03
C ARG A 115 -29.32 -5.29 6.98
N VAL A 116 -29.07 -4.68 8.13
CA VAL A 116 -28.34 -3.42 8.24
C VAL A 116 -27.22 -3.63 9.26
N CYS A 117 -26.01 -3.21 8.91
CA CYS A 117 -24.88 -3.26 9.81
C CYS A 117 -25.14 -2.27 10.96
N THR A 118 -25.17 -2.76 12.20
CA THR A 118 -25.40 -1.93 13.39
C THR A 118 -24.28 -0.92 13.64
N ARG A 119 -23.10 -1.18 13.06
CA ARG A 119 -21.90 -0.33 13.18
C ARG A 119 -21.85 0.78 12.13
N CYS A 120 -21.92 0.45 10.84
CA CYS A 120 -21.84 1.44 9.76
C CYS A 120 -23.18 1.93 9.22
N GLY A 121 -24.29 1.29 9.59
CA GLY A 121 -25.61 1.58 9.02
C GLY A 121 -25.76 1.20 7.55
N MET A 122 -24.76 0.56 6.93
CA MET A 122 -24.88 0.06 5.56
C MET A 122 -25.75 -1.18 5.52
N SER A 123 -26.61 -1.27 4.51
CA SER A 123 -27.35 -2.50 4.23
C SER A 123 -26.38 -3.63 3.86
N GLU A 124 -26.71 -4.84 4.26
CA GLU A 124 -25.98 -6.08 3.94
C GLU A 124 -25.75 -6.25 2.43
N ASP A 125 -26.65 -5.73 1.60
CA ASP A 125 -26.53 -5.78 0.15
C ASP A 125 -25.44 -4.83 -0.42
N TRP A 126 -25.01 -3.84 0.37
CA TRP A 126 -24.10 -2.75 -0.06
C TRP A 126 -22.86 -2.61 0.80
N ALA A 127 -22.81 -3.38 1.88
CA ALA A 127 -21.69 -3.45 2.77
C ALA A 127 -20.50 -4.04 2.01
N GLY A 128 -19.52 -3.19 1.69
CA GLY A 128 -18.23 -3.63 1.18
C GLY A 128 -17.51 -4.53 2.20
N PRO A 129 -16.34 -5.11 1.88
CA PRO A 129 -15.60 -5.93 2.84
C PRO A 129 -15.23 -5.20 4.14
N ASP A 130 -15.29 -3.86 4.14
CA ASP A 130 -14.90 -3.01 5.25
C ASP A 130 -16.08 -2.24 5.85
N CYS A 131 -16.22 -2.29 7.18
CA CYS A 131 -17.17 -1.48 7.93
C CYS A 131 -16.63 -0.06 8.23
N PHE A 132 -17.39 0.99 7.87
CA PHE A 132 -17.07 2.41 8.09
C PHE A 132 -18.21 3.19 8.78
N PRO A 133 -17.98 3.94 9.88
CA PRO A 133 -16.70 4.18 10.54
C PRO A 133 -16.39 3.07 11.57
N PRO A 134 -15.10 2.82 11.85
CA PRO A 134 -14.73 1.87 12.90
C PRO A 134 -15.08 2.40 14.29
N ASP A 135 -15.55 1.51 15.18
CA ASP A 135 -15.81 1.79 16.61
C ASP A 135 -14.56 2.24 17.38
N LYS A 136 -13.37 1.95 16.84
CA LYS A 136 -12.09 2.44 17.37
C LYS A 136 -11.31 3.12 16.27
N LYS A 137 -10.73 4.28 16.58
CA LYS A 137 -9.71 4.93 15.77
C LYS A 137 -8.60 3.90 15.54
N VAL A 138 -8.55 3.29 14.36
CA VAL A 138 -7.47 2.34 14.03
C VAL A 138 -6.19 3.14 14.08
N GLU A 139 -5.29 2.77 14.98
CA GLU A 139 -4.04 3.49 15.10
C GLU A 139 -3.23 3.23 13.83
N PRO A 140 -2.91 4.25 13.00
CA PRO A 140 -2.25 4.03 11.71
C PRO A 140 -0.91 3.31 11.84
N ARG A 141 -0.32 3.32 13.05
CA ARG A 141 0.91 2.65 13.43
C ARG A 141 0.78 1.12 13.47
N SER A 142 -0.42 0.57 13.63
CA SER A 142 -0.67 -0.88 13.66
C SER A 142 -0.81 -1.49 12.26
N LEU A 143 -0.79 -0.67 11.21
CA LEU A 143 -0.99 -1.07 9.80
C LEU A 143 0.22 -0.72 8.93
N LEU A 144 1.43 -0.82 9.47
CA LEU A 144 2.62 -0.69 8.62
C LEU A 144 2.57 -1.78 7.52
N PRO A 145 2.92 -1.44 6.27
CA PRO A 145 2.86 -2.38 5.15
C PRO A 145 3.86 -3.54 5.28
N PHE A 146 4.71 -3.52 6.30
CA PHE A 146 5.63 -4.58 6.68
C PHE A 146 5.86 -4.53 8.20
N ASP A 147 6.27 -5.66 8.77
CA ASP A 147 6.57 -5.76 10.20
C ASP A 147 7.91 -5.05 10.50
N PRO A 148 7.92 -3.97 11.31
CA PRO A 148 9.16 -3.27 11.68
C PRO A 148 10.19 -4.17 12.38
N ALA A 149 9.78 -5.28 12.99
CA ALA A 149 10.70 -6.26 13.57
C ALA A 149 11.66 -6.87 12.52
N TRP A 150 11.27 -6.90 11.24
CA TRP A 150 12.12 -7.42 10.16
C TRP A 150 13.40 -6.60 9.96
N LEU A 151 13.41 -5.33 10.39
CA LEU A 151 14.59 -4.45 10.25
C LEU A 151 15.58 -4.58 11.42
N VAL A 152 15.21 -5.26 12.51
CA VAL A 152 16.08 -5.41 13.70
C VAL A 152 17.34 -6.19 13.36
N GLN A 153 17.21 -7.37 12.76
CA GLN A 153 18.35 -8.23 12.45
C GLN A 153 19.31 -7.59 11.41
N PRO A 154 18.84 -6.99 10.30
CA PRO A 154 19.70 -6.24 9.38
C PRO A 154 20.47 -5.10 10.05
N LEU A 155 19.82 -4.33 10.94
CA LEU A 155 20.49 -3.23 11.65
C LEU A 155 21.52 -3.75 12.66
N GLN A 156 21.26 -4.87 13.34
CA GLN A 156 22.25 -5.52 14.20
C GLN A 156 23.46 -5.97 13.38
N TRP A 157 23.24 -6.55 12.21
CA TRP A 157 24.33 -6.95 11.32
C TRP A 157 25.16 -5.75 10.83
N LEU A 158 24.53 -4.62 10.54
CA LEU A 158 25.24 -3.38 10.17
C LEU A 158 26.04 -2.78 11.33
N ARG A 159 25.53 -2.90 12.56
CA ARG A 159 26.24 -2.48 13.77
C ARG A 159 27.45 -3.38 14.06
N ASP A 160 27.26 -4.69 13.90
CA ASP A 160 28.21 -5.73 14.27
C ASP A 160 29.06 -6.21 13.07
N ALA A 161 29.03 -5.47 11.96
CA ALA A 161 29.64 -5.86 10.70
C ALA A 161 31.16 -6.16 10.83
N PRO A 162 31.68 -7.16 10.10
CA PRO A 162 33.06 -7.63 10.23
C PRO A 162 34.11 -6.59 9.83
N ALA A 163 35.35 -6.86 10.24
CA ALA A 163 36.46 -5.90 10.21
C ALA A 163 37.03 -5.55 8.81
N ASN A 164 36.35 -5.95 7.73
CA ASN A 164 36.81 -5.73 6.36
C ASN A 164 36.59 -4.29 5.84
N LEU A 165 35.95 -3.42 6.63
CA LEU A 165 35.74 -2.01 6.34
C LEU A 165 36.72 -1.11 7.10
N ASN A 166 37.02 0.06 6.51
CA ASN A 166 37.78 1.14 7.13
C ASN A 166 37.20 1.48 8.52
N ALA A 167 38.07 1.77 9.50
CA ALA A 167 37.71 2.01 10.89
C ALA A 167 36.72 3.18 11.06
N TYR A 168 36.88 4.24 10.28
CA TYR A 168 35.97 5.39 10.30
C TYR A 168 34.55 5.00 9.84
N ASP A 169 34.44 4.37 8.67
CA ASP A 169 33.15 3.96 8.10
C ASP A 169 32.44 2.93 8.99
N ARG A 170 33.21 2.01 9.58
CA ARG A 170 32.68 1.04 10.55
C ARG A 170 32.08 1.74 11.75
N ARG A 171 32.80 2.68 12.35
CA ARG A 171 32.32 3.42 13.52
C ARG A 171 31.10 4.27 13.19
N HIS A 172 31.13 4.94 12.04
CA HIS A 172 30.01 5.78 11.59
C HIS A 172 28.75 4.96 11.33
N ARG A 173 28.86 3.85 10.59
CA ARG A 173 27.76 2.91 10.33
C ARG A 173 27.22 2.29 11.62
N ALA A 174 28.11 1.87 12.53
CA ALA A 174 27.70 1.30 13.80
C ALA A 174 26.91 2.29 14.65
N THR A 175 27.33 3.55 14.72
CA THR A 175 26.60 4.61 15.42
C THR A 175 25.23 4.87 14.80
N GLN A 176 25.14 4.96 13.47
CA GLN A 176 23.86 5.17 12.79
C GLN A 176 22.91 3.96 12.96
N ALA A 177 23.42 2.74 12.80
CA ALA A 177 22.66 1.52 12.99
C ALA A 177 22.17 1.37 14.43
N ALA A 178 22.99 1.72 15.42
CA ALA A 178 22.60 1.70 16.84
C ALA A 178 21.48 2.71 17.13
N PHE A 179 21.59 3.94 16.62
CA PHE A 179 20.54 4.95 16.76
C PHE A 179 19.21 4.49 16.14
N LEU A 180 19.25 3.93 14.92
CA LEU A 180 18.07 3.41 14.25
C LEU A 180 17.46 2.21 14.99
N LEU A 181 18.29 1.31 15.53
CA LEU A 181 17.87 0.19 16.36
C LEU A 181 17.10 0.66 17.60
N GLU A 182 17.63 1.65 18.32
CA GLU A 182 17.00 2.21 19.51
C GLU A 182 15.61 2.78 19.19
N LYS A 183 15.51 3.59 18.12
CA LYS A 183 14.22 4.17 17.70
C LYS A 183 13.23 3.12 17.22
N LEU A 184 13.70 2.12 16.49
CA LEU A 184 12.87 1.02 16.00
C LEU A 184 12.33 0.17 17.15
N GLN A 185 13.16 -0.14 18.14
CA GLN A 185 12.74 -0.91 19.32
C GLN A 185 11.72 -0.14 20.15
N ALA A 186 11.95 1.15 20.41
CA ALA A 186 10.99 2.00 21.09
C ALA A 186 9.64 2.05 20.35
N HIS A 187 9.68 2.13 19.02
CA HIS A 187 8.48 2.11 18.19
C HIS A 187 7.74 0.76 18.25
N ILE A 188 8.46 -0.37 18.17
CA ILE A 188 7.87 -1.72 18.29
C ILE A 188 7.21 -1.89 19.67
N GLU A 189 7.83 -1.43 20.74
CA GLU A 189 7.26 -1.49 22.09
C GLU A 189 6.02 -0.60 22.23
N GLU A 190 6.05 0.59 21.64
CA GLU A 190 4.89 1.49 21.60
C GLU A 190 3.71 0.86 20.83
N CYS A 191 3.97 0.23 19.69
CA CYS A 191 2.95 -0.49 18.90
C CYS A 191 2.38 -1.75 19.59
N LYS A 192 3.03 -2.27 20.64
CA LYS A 192 2.53 -3.40 21.44
C LYS A 192 1.63 -2.97 22.61
N LYS A 193 1.53 -1.67 22.89
CA LYS A 193 0.65 -1.18 23.96
C LYS A 193 -0.83 -1.28 23.53
N PRO A 194 -1.73 -1.71 24.43
CA PRO A 194 -3.14 -1.93 24.14
C PRO A 194 -3.95 -0.65 23.93
#